data_AF-A0A6I3EE06-F1
#
_entry.id   AF-A0A6I3EE06-F1
#
_cell.length_a   1.000
_cell.length_b   1.000
_cell.length_c   1.000
_cell.angle_alpha   90.00
_cell.angle_beta   90.00
_cell.angle_gamma   90.00
#
_symmetry.space_group_name_H-M   'P 1'
#
loop_
_entity.id
_entity.type
_entity.pdbx_description
1 polymer ?
#
loop_
_entity_poly.entity_id
_entity_poly.type
_entity_poly.pdbx_seq_one_letter_code
_entity_poly.pdbx_strand_id
1 'polypeptide(L)'
;MPSFLNSIEFSDIQIAGVAFSASQVESAFYILLGAIALILIFLFFKLIKSATSKDGSGSKTEKALPQYEEIFDIESEVFETNPYKSDPDTYFEQSVLKTVTLTLIIGLREHLTKMAENASDQHKAMAAIAKHLEAEGAIPIAFTQWNQSPIQGIAARIILNGKSRTALFGPSLAMVKASAPFTAEISGAVESAHGAGHTVFVLAIDGLAYAEFSVSHRLQLIGSGDRI
;
A
#
# COMPACT_ATOMS: atom_id res chain seq x y z
N MET A 1 -52.89 -6.32 -32.14
CA MET A 1 -52.19 -5.30 -31.32
C MET A 1 -53.04 -5.05 -30.09
N PRO A 2 -52.48 -5.02 -28.88
CA PRO A 2 -53.30 -4.96 -27.68
C PRO A 2 -53.89 -3.55 -27.48
N SER A 3 -55.16 -3.47 -27.08
CA SER A 3 -56.04 -2.29 -27.19
C SER A 3 -55.90 -1.25 -26.06
N PHE A 4 -54.83 -1.28 -25.27
CA PHE A 4 -54.65 -0.41 -24.10
C PHE A 4 -53.86 0.88 -24.36
N LEU A 5 -53.37 1.10 -25.59
CA LEU A 5 -52.63 2.32 -25.95
C LEU A 5 -53.50 3.42 -26.61
N ASN A 6 -54.76 3.12 -26.95
CA ASN A 6 -55.65 4.06 -27.67
C ASN A 6 -56.38 5.07 -26.76
N SER A 7 -56.02 5.17 -25.48
CA SER A 7 -56.71 6.04 -24.51
C SER A 7 -55.82 7.13 -23.90
N ILE A 8 -54.63 7.38 -24.46
CA ILE A 8 -53.75 8.46 -23.99
C ILE A 8 -53.93 9.64 -24.96
N GLU A 9 -54.57 10.71 -24.48
CA GLU A 9 -54.69 11.96 -25.22
C GLU A 9 -53.49 12.87 -24.90
N PHE A 10 -52.82 13.36 -25.95
CA PHE A 10 -51.70 14.31 -25.82
C PHE A 10 -52.17 15.70 -26.26
N SER A 11 -51.82 16.71 -25.48
CA SER A 11 -52.09 18.12 -25.78
C SER A 11 -50.80 18.87 -26.08
N ASP A 12 -50.92 20.04 -26.69
CA ASP A 12 -49.80 20.96 -26.85
C ASP A 12 -49.27 21.41 -25.47
N ILE A 13 -47.95 21.55 -25.34
CA ILE A 13 -47.29 21.94 -24.09
C ILE A 13 -46.34 23.10 -24.36
N GLN A 14 -46.37 24.14 -23.52
CA GLN A 14 -45.35 25.19 -23.51
C GLN A 14 -44.41 25.01 -22.31
N ILE A 15 -43.11 24.95 -22.59
CA ILE A 15 -42.06 24.88 -21.56
C ILE A 15 -41.06 25.99 -21.85
N ALA A 16 -40.84 26.89 -20.88
CA ALA A 16 -39.85 27.96 -20.96
C ALA A 16 -39.92 28.81 -22.26
N GLY A 17 -41.14 29.11 -22.74
CA GLY A 17 -41.37 29.91 -23.94
C GLY A 17 -41.27 29.15 -25.26
N VAL A 18 -41.02 27.84 -25.24
CA VAL A 18 -41.03 26.96 -26.42
C VAL A 18 -42.33 26.15 -26.44
N ALA A 19 -43.05 26.20 -27.56
CA ALA A 19 -44.29 25.43 -27.76
C ALA A 19 -43.98 24.09 -28.46
N PHE A 20 -44.47 23.01 -27.88
CA PHE A 20 -44.41 21.66 -28.43
C PHE A 20 -45.81 21.22 -28.85
N SER A 21 -45.94 20.73 -30.08
CA SER A 21 -47.21 20.18 -30.55
C SER A 21 -47.51 18.85 -29.88
N ALA A 22 -48.79 18.47 -29.80
CA ALA A 22 -49.25 17.19 -29.26
C ALA A 22 -48.49 15.99 -29.86
N SER A 23 -48.19 16.02 -31.16
CA SER A 23 -47.41 14.99 -31.85
C SER A 23 -45.94 14.90 -31.41
N GLN A 24 -45.31 16.03 -31.05
CA GLN A 24 -43.96 16.07 -30.51
C GLN A 24 -43.92 15.55 -29.08
N VAL A 25 -44.93 15.88 -28.29
CA VAL A 25 -45.11 15.38 -26.91
C VAL A 25 -45.33 13.87 -26.91
N GLU A 26 -46.19 13.37 -27.80
CA GLU A 26 -46.43 11.94 -27.99
C GLU A 26 -45.14 11.20 -28.39
N SER A 27 -44.40 11.73 -29.36
CA SER A 27 -43.13 11.13 -29.80
C SER A 27 -42.10 11.08 -28.67
N ALA A 28 -41.96 12.17 -27.91
CA ALA A 28 -41.05 12.24 -26.77
C ALA A 28 -41.44 11.26 -25.66
N PHE A 29 -42.74 11.08 -25.41
CA PHE A 29 -43.26 10.13 -24.44
C PHE A 29 -42.89 8.69 -24.80
N TYR A 30 -43.07 8.27 -26.06
CA TYR A 30 -42.71 6.92 -26.49
C TYR A 30 -41.19 6.67 -26.51
N ILE A 31 -40.38 7.68 -26.85
CA ILE A 31 -38.92 7.60 -26.76
C ILE A 31 -38.48 7.38 -25.30
N LEU A 32 -39.08 8.12 -24.36
CA LEU A 32 -38.79 7.99 -22.94
C LEU A 32 -39.20 6.59 -22.43
N LEU A 33 -40.38 6.09 -22.82
CA LEU A 33 -40.85 4.75 -22.46
C LEU A 33 -39.90 3.66 -23.01
N GLY A 34 -39.44 3.82 -24.25
CA GLY A 34 -38.47 2.91 -24.87
C GLY A 34 -37.12 2.91 -24.15
N ALA A 35 -36.63 4.08 -23.74
CA ALA A 35 -35.40 4.20 -22.96
C ALA A 35 -35.52 3.52 -21.58
N ILE A 36 -36.65 3.71 -20.89
CA ILE A 36 -36.94 3.06 -19.61
C ILE A 36 -36.99 1.53 -19.80
N ALA A 37 -37.67 1.05 -20.84
CA ALA A 37 -37.75 -0.38 -21.14
C ALA A 37 -36.36 -0.99 -21.39
N LEU A 38 -35.48 -0.30 -22.14
CA LEU A 38 -34.10 -0.75 -22.37
C LEU A 38 -33.29 -0.83 -21.07
N ILE A 39 -33.42 0.16 -20.18
CA ILE A 39 -32.75 0.15 -18.87
C ILE A 39 -33.26 -1.03 -18.02
N LEU A 40 -34.57 -1.27 -18.00
CA LEU A 40 -35.15 -2.40 -17.27
C LEU A 40 -34.69 -3.75 -17.84
N ILE A 41 -34.60 -3.89 -19.17
CA ILE A 41 -34.04 -5.09 -19.81
C ILE A 41 -32.57 -5.29 -19.43
N PHE A 42 -31.75 -4.23 -19.46
CA PHE A 42 -30.35 -4.30 -19.05
C PHE A 42 -30.20 -4.71 -17.58
N LEU A 43 -30.99 -4.11 -16.68
CA LEU A 43 -31.03 -4.48 -15.26
C LEU A 43 -31.51 -5.92 -15.06
N PHE A 44 -32.49 -6.37 -15.84
CA PHE A 44 -32.99 -7.74 -15.82
C PHE A 44 -31.91 -8.74 -16.28
N PHE A 45 -31.15 -8.44 -17.34
CA PHE A 45 -30.00 -9.24 -17.75
C PHE A 45 -28.90 -9.27 -16.69
N LYS A 46 -28.63 -8.15 -16.01
CA LYS A 46 -27.66 -8.10 -14.90
C LYS A 46 -28.15 -8.92 -13.71
N LEU A 47 -29.44 -8.86 -13.40
CA LEU A 47 -30.06 -9.61 -12.31
C LEU A 47 -30.06 -11.12 -12.61
N ILE A 48 -30.44 -11.51 -13.83
CA ILE A 48 -30.32 -12.89 -14.32
C ILE A 48 -28.86 -13.30 -14.23
N LYS A 49 -27.89 -12.55 -14.75
CA LYS A 49 -26.47 -12.93 -14.66
C LYS A 49 -25.97 -13.08 -13.22
N SER A 50 -26.53 -12.33 -12.26
CA SER A 50 -26.22 -12.50 -10.83
C SER A 50 -26.96 -13.69 -10.18
N ALA A 51 -28.08 -14.11 -10.76
CA ALA A 51 -28.88 -15.26 -10.30
C ALA A 51 -28.44 -16.58 -10.95
N THR A 52 -28.02 -16.55 -12.22
CA THR A 52 -27.42 -17.66 -12.97
C THR A 52 -25.91 -17.74 -12.80
N SER A 53 -25.26 -16.78 -12.15
CA SER A 53 -23.96 -17.04 -11.48
C SER A 53 -24.11 -17.92 -10.24
N LYS A 54 -25.34 -18.37 -9.94
CA LYS A 54 -25.67 -19.43 -8.99
C LYS A 54 -26.08 -20.70 -9.75
N ASP A 55 -25.35 -21.03 -10.82
CA ASP A 55 -25.51 -22.33 -11.47
C ASP A 55 -24.73 -23.37 -10.68
N GLY A 56 -25.48 -24.25 -10.02
CA GLY A 56 -24.97 -25.49 -9.48
C GLY A 56 -24.56 -26.41 -10.62
N SER A 57 -23.35 -26.21 -11.14
CA SER A 57 -22.64 -27.32 -11.77
C SER A 57 -22.09 -28.19 -10.64
N GLY A 58 -22.32 -29.50 -10.73
CA GLY A 58 -21.64 -30.48 -9.91
C GLY A 58 -20.15 -30.44 -10.22
N SER A 59 -19.43 -29.50 -9.62
CA SER A 59 -17.98 -29.51 -9.59
C SER A 59 -17.60 -30.41 -8.42
N LYS A 60 -16.78 -31.44 -8.70
CA LYS A 60 -15.99 -32.11 -7.66
C LYS A 60 -15.49 -31.02 -6.72
N THR A 61 -15.61 -31.22 -5.41
CA THR A 61 -15.05 -30.30 -4.41
C THR A 61 -13.55 -30.15 -4.70
N GLU A 62 -13.20 -29.21 -5.56
CA GLU A 62 -11.86 -28.69 -5.70
C GLU A 62 -11.69 -27.97 -4.38
N LYS A 63 -11.07 -28.65 -3.40
CA LYS A 63 -10.72 -28.08 -2.11
C LYS A 63 -10.22 -26.67 -2.39
N ALA A 64 -10.92 -25.66 -1.86
CA ALA A 64 -10.48 -24.28 -1.96
C ALA A 64 -9.01 -24.27 -1.59
N LEU A 65 -8.16 -23.80 -2.50
CA LEU A 65 -6.73 -23.81 -2.27
C LEU A 65 -6.47 -23.09 -0.94
N PRO A 66 -5.62 -23.66 -0.07
CA PRO A 66 -5.25 -23.00 1.17
C PRO A 66 -4.80 -21.57 0.85
N GLN A 67 -5.51 -20.58 1.41
CA GLN A 67 -5.15 -19.19 1.24
C GLN A 67 -4.04 -18.87 2.23
N TYR A 68 -2.93 -18.32 1.76
CA TYR A 68 -1.82 -17.92 2.61
C TYR A 68 -1.76 -16.41 2.71
N GLU A 69 -1.45 -15.91 3.89
CA GLU A 69 -1.07 -14.54 4.17
C GLU A 69 0.46 -14.48 4.32
N GLU A 70 1.08 -13.53 3.64
CA GLU A 70 2.50 -13.23 3.85
C GLU A 70 2.64 -12.38 5.12
N ILE A 71 3.50 -12.84 6.02
CA ILE A 71 3.79 -12.17 7.29
C ILE A 71 5.26 -11.79 7.33
N PHE A 72 5.48 -10.53 7.67
CA PHE A 72 6.79 -9.95 7.92
C PHE A 72 6.85 -9.51 9.37
N ASP A 73 7.70 -10.16 10.17
CA ASP A 73 7.86 -9.89 11.60
C ASP A 73 9.27 -9.34 11.87
N ILE A 74 9.36 -8.40 12.82
CA ILE A 74 10.65 -7.87 13.29
C ILE A 74 11.20 -8.83 14.33
N GLU A 75 12.32 -9.47 14.02
CA GLU A 75 12.96 -10.48 14.86
C GLU A 75 13.97 -9.85 15.82
N SER A 76 14.68 -8.82 15.36
CA SER A 76 15.61 -8.04 16.16
C SER A 76 15.80 -6.63 15.61
N GLU A 77 16.16 -5.70 16.50
CA GLU A 77 16.67 -4.39 16.16
C GLU A 77 17.86 -4.06 17.05
N VAL A 78 18.89 -3.42 16.48
CA VAL A 78 20.10 -3.00 17.19
C VAL A 78 20.35 -1.55 16.85
N PHE A 79 20.68 -0.73 17.86
CA PHE A 79 20.99 0.68 17.69
C PHE A 79 22.35 1.02 18.28
N GLU A 80 23.19 1.64 17.46
CA GLU A 80 24.43 2.26 17.88
C GLU A 80 24.21 3.78 17.88
N THR A 81 24.08 4.35 19.08
CA THR A 81 23.80 5.79 19.25
C THR A 81 25.02 6.67 18.98
N ASN A 82 26.24 6.11 18.99
CA ASN A 82 27.47 6.83 18.72
C ASN A 82 28.50 5.95 17.97
N PRO A 83 28.29 5.73 16.65
CA PRO A 83 29.16 4.87 15.85
C PRO A 83 30.58 5.43 15.69
N TYR A 84 30.79 6.72 15.96
CA TYR A 84 32.09 7.35 15.88
C TYR A 84 32.39 8.22 17.11
N LYS A 85 32.76 7.56 18.21
CA LYS A 85 32.92 8.15 19.56
C LYS A 85 33.78 9.42 19.65
N SER A 86 34.68 9.67 18.70
CA SER A 86 35.52 10.86 18.65
C SER A 86 34.82 12.11 18.11
N ASP A 87 33.63 12.00 17.53
CA ASP A 87 32.86 13.11 17.00
C ASP A 87 31.51 13.25 17.74
N PRO A 88 31.27 14.34 18.48
CA PRO A 88 29.99 14.55 19.14
C PRO A 88 28.83 14.74 18.15
N ASP A 89 29.09 15.12 16.90
CA ASP A 89 28.06 15.26 15.87
C ASP A 89 27.50 13.91 15.37
N THR A 90 28.08 12.79 15.83
CA THR A 90 27.61 11.43 15.52
C THR A 90 26.82 10.80 16.66
N TYR A 91 26.46 11.56 17.70
CA TYR A 91 25.55 11.07 18.72
C TYR A 91 24.09 11.36 18.35
N PHE A 92 23.27 10.31 18.31
CA PHE A 92 21.81 10.42 18.20
C PHE A 92 21.11 9.48 19.18
N GLU A 93 20.12 10.00 19.89
CA GLU A 93 19.23 9.20 20.72
C GLU A 93 18.50 8.14 19.89
N GLN A 94 18.21 6.99 20.48
CA GLN A 94 17.50 5.90 19.79
C GLN A 94 16.14 6.35 19.24
N SER A 95 15.43 7.23 19.95
CA SER A 95 14.16 7.81 19.49
C SER A 95 14.30 8.63 18.20
N VAL A 96 15.44 9.31 18.02
CA VAL A 96 15.77 10.04 16.79
C VAL A 96 16.03 9.04 15.67
N LEU A 97 16.79 7.97 15.92
CA LEU A 97 17.06 6.93 14.93
C LEU A 97 15.77 6.26 14.44
N LYS A 98 14.86 5.91 15.36
CA LYS A 98 13.53 5.37 15.04
C LYS A 98 12.70 6.35 14.19
N THR A 99 12.70 7.63 14.58
CA THR A 99 12.02 8.71 13.84
C THR A 99 12.55 8.85 12.41
N VAL A 100 13.87 8.79 12.23
CA VAL A 100 14.52 8.90 10.91
C VAL A 100 14.18 7.70 10.04
N THR A 101 14.29 6.48 10.56
CA THR A 101 13.90 5.25 9.84
C THR A 101 12.44 5.33 9.40
N LEU A 102 11.53 5.67 10.31
CA LEU A 102 10.10 5.82 9.98
C LEU A 102 9.89 6.88 8.90
N THR A 103 10.55 8.03 9.00
CA THR A 103 10.46 9.11 8.00
C THR A 103 10.82 8.63 6.59
N LEU A 104 11.90 7.85 6.47
CA LEU A 104 12.33 7.30 5.18
C LEU A 104 11.25 6.37 4.60
N ILE A 105 10.69 5.48 5.41
CA ILE A 105 9.68 4.49 4.98
C ILE A 105 8.32 5.15 4.68
N ILE A 106 7.93 6.21 5.39
CA ILE A 106 6.71 6.96 5.07
C ILE A 106 6.82 7.58 3.67
N GLY A 107 7.97 8.13 3.30
CA GLY A 107 8.22 8.60 1.94
C GLY A 107 8.06 7.49 0.89
N LEU A 108 8.48 6.25 1.22
CA LEU A 108 8.28 5.08 0.35
C LEU A 108 6.79 4.75 0.20
N ARG A 109 6.02 4.75 1.29
CA ARG A 109 4.58 4.51 1.28
C ARG A 109 3.86 5.49 0.36
N GLU A 110 4.21 6.78 0.44
CA GLU A 110 3.67 7.80 -0.45
C GLU A 110 4.07 7.57 -1.91
N HIS A 111 5.34 7.22 -2.16
CA HIS A 111 5.84 6.98 -3.50
C HIS A 111 5.12 5.81 -4.18
N LEU A 112 5.00 4.66 -3.50
CA LEU A 112 4.29 3.48 -4.03
C LEU A 112 2.82 3.79 -4.33
N THR A 113 2.17 4.56 -3.47
CA THR A 113 0.78 5.02 -3.68
C THR A 113 0.68 5.91 -4.93
N LYS A 114 1.63 6.84 -5.13
CA LYS A 114 1.62 7.77 -6.27
C LYS A 114 1.95 7.08 -7.60
N MET A 115 2.85 6.10 -7.59
CA MET A 115 3.31 5.40 -8.80
C MET A 115 2.43 4.22 -9.18
N ALA A 116 1.49 3.81 -8.32
CA ALA A 116 0.68 2.60 -8.48
C ALA A 116 1.55 1.33 -8.72
N GLU A 117 2.72 1.28 -8.08
CA GLU A 117 3.63 0.14 -8.15
C GLU A 117 3.25 -0.93 -7.14
N ASN A 118 3.36 -2.20 -7.53
CA ASN A 118 3.20 -3.30 -6.60
C ASN A 118 4.36 -3.34 -5.60
N ALA A 119 4.03 -3.48 -4.31
CA ALA A 119 5.02 -3.62 -3.26
C ALA A 119 5.84 -4.92 -3.45
N SER A 120 7.17 -4.79 -3.54
CA SER A 120 8.10 -5.92 -3.46
C SER A 120 8.14 -6.48 -2.03
N ASP A 121 8.74 -7.65 -1.84
CA ASP A 121 8.92 -8.21 -0.49
C ASP A 121 9.79 -7.30 0.39
N GLN A 122 10.75 -6.58 -0.19
CA GLN A 122 11.48 -5.55 0.53
C GLN A 122 10.58 -4.39 0.97
N HIS A 123 9.67 -3.94 0.11
CA HIS A 123 8.70 -2.89 0.48
C HIS A 123 7.78 -3.35 1.60
N LYS A 124 7.31 -4.61 1.56
CA LYS A 124 6.46 -5.20 2.62
C LYS A 124 7.23 -5.34 3.95
N ALA A 125 8.48 -5.79 3.90
CA ALA A 125 9.36 -5.85 5.07
C ALA A 125 9.62 -4.46 5.68
N MET A 126 9.91 -3.45 4.86
CA MET A 126 10.02 -2.06 5.32
C MET A 126 8.70 -1.56 5.91
N ALA A 127 7.55 -1.91 5.33
CA ALA A 127 6.25 -1.55 5.89
C ALA A 127 6.00 -2.18 7.27
N ALA A 128 6.48 -3.41 7.51
CA ALA A 128 6.44 -4.04 8.83
C ALA A 128 7.31 -3.27 9.85
N ILE A 129 8.50 -2.82 9.44
CA ILE A 129 9.36 -1.95 10.28
C ILE A 129 8.62 -0.65 10.62
N ALA A 130 8.01 0.01 9.64
CA ALA A 130 7.24 1.23 9.91
C ALA A 130 6.10 0.99 10.90
N LYS A 131 5.33 -0.10 10.74
CA LYS A 131 4.25 -0.47 11.66
C LYS A 131 4.77 -0.72 13.08
N HIS A 132 5.91 -1.40 13.20
CA HIS A 132 6.57 -1.63 14.48
C HIS A 132 6.97 -0.31 15.16
N LEU A 133 7.65 0.57 14.43
CA LEU A 133 8.09 1.88 14.94
C LEU A 133 6.91 2.81 15.29
N GLU A 134 5.83 2.80 14.49
CA GLU A 134 4.59 3.51 14.78
C GLU A 134 3.96 3.00 16.09
N ALA A 135 3.96 1.69 16.34
CA ALA A 135 3.44 1.09 17.58
C ALA A 135 4.26 1.46 18.82
N GLU A 136 5.55 1.72 18.66
CA GLU A 136 6.43 2.23 19.72
C GLU A 136 6.35 3.75 19.91
N GLY A 137 5.53 4.44 19.12
CA GLY A 137 5.28 5.87 19.24
C GLY A 137 6.27 6.77 18.48
N ALA A 138 7.04 6.23 17.54
CA ALA A 138 7.85 7.06 16.65
C ALA A 138 6.95 7.92 15.75
N ILE A 139 7.36 9.17 15.50
CA ILE A 139 6.61 10.13 14.68
C ILE A 139 7.52 10.61 13.56
N PRO A 140 7.12 10.53 12.28
CA PRO A 140 7.97 10.96 11.16
C PRO A 140 8.18 12.49 11.18
N ILE A 141 9.33 12.92 10.65
CA ILE A 141 9.70 14.32 10.46
C ILE A 141 9.73 14.70 8.97
N ALA A 142 9.89 15.99 8.68
CA ALA A 142 10.01 16.46 7.31
C ALA A 142 11.39 16.14 6.70
N PHE A 143 11.41 15.80 5.41
CA PHE A 143 12.60 15.73 4.57
C PHE A 143 12.56 16.82 3.49
N THR A 144 13.72 17.26 3.02
CA THR A 144 13.85 18.26 1.95
C THR A 144 14.08 17.63 0.59
N GLN A 145 14.63 16.41 0.55
CA GLN A 145 14.83 15.60 -0.64
C GLN A 145 14.60 14.14 -0.26
N TRP A 146 14.02 13.36 -1.16
CA TRP A 146 13.76 11.94 -0.96
C TRP A 146 13.85 11.22 -2.30
N ASN A 147 14.46 10.05 -2.31
CA ASN A 147 14.55 9.19 -3.46
C ASN A 147 14.56 7.71 -3.04
N GLN A 148 14.12 6.82 -3.93
CA GLN A 148 14.30 5.39 -3.75
C GLN A 148 14.95 4.72 -4.95
N SER A 149 15.57 3.60 -4.69
CA SER A 149 16.07 2.65 -5.67
C SER A 149 15.69 1.25 -5.23
N PRO A 150 15.09 0.42 -6.10
CA PRO A 150 14.70 -0.95 -5.76
C PRO A 150 15.85 -1.83 -5.23
N ILE A 151 17.11 -1.49 -5.55
CA ILE A 151 18.29 -2.27 -5.12
C ILE A 151 19.02 -1.60 -3.96
N GLN A 152 19.09 -0.26 -3.96
CA GLN A 152 19.91 0.47 -2.98
C GLN A 152 19.13 0.90 -1.73
N GLY A 153 17.80 0.88 -1.79
CA GLY A 153 16.93 1.36 -0.73
C GLY A 153 16.56 2.84 -0.90
N ILE A 154 16.36 3.51 0.23
CA ILE A 154 15.82 4.87 0.34
C ILE A 154 16.96 5.83 0.71
N ALA A 155 16.94 7.02 0.13
CA ALA A 155 17.82 8.12 0.50
C ALA A 155 17.00 9.39 0.75
N ALA A 156 17.32 10.13 1.80
CA ALA A 156 16.68 11.41 2.09
C ALA A 156 17.65 12.44 2.67
N ARG A 157 17.30 13.72 2.49
CA ARG A 157 17.89 14.84 3.23
C ARG A 157 16.93 15.26 4.34
N ILE A 158 17.39 15.22 5.58
CA ILE A 158 16.60 15.54 6.77
C ILE A 158 17.31 16.61 7.60
N ILE A 159 16.55 17.33 8.43
CA ILE A 159 17.13 18.29 9.37
C ILE A 159 17.16 17.67 10.76
N LEU A 160 18.36 17.42 11.29
CA LEU A 160 18.59 16.97 12.66
C LEU A 160 19.47 17.97 13.39
N ASN A 161 19.06 18.39 14.59
CA ASN A 161 19.80 19.35 15.41
C ASN A 161 20.21 20.62 14.64
N GLY A 162 19.32 21.11 13.76
CA GLY A 162 19.57 22.29 12.92
C GLY A 162 20.52 22.08 11.73
N LYS A 163 21.00 20.86 11.50
CA LYS A 163 21.92 20.51 10.40
C LYS A 163 21.21 19.65 9.34
N SER A 164 21.50 19.91 8.07
CA SER A 164 21.08 19.04 6.97
C SER A 164 21.93 17.77 6.95
N ARG A 165 21.29 16.61 7.09
CA ARG A 165 21.92 15.29 7.16
C ARG A 165 21.46 14.42 6.01
N THR A 166 22.35 13.55 5.53
CA THR A 166 22.01 12.49 4.56
C THR A 166 21.59 11.26 5.34
N ALA A 167 20.37 10.76 5.14
CA ALA A 167 19.94 9.50 5.71
C ALA A 167 19.72 8.49 4.58
N LEU A 168 20.25 7.28 4.76
CA LEU A 168 20.11 6.13 3.87
C LEU A 168 19.49 4.99 4.66
N PHE A 169 18.53 4.30 4.06
CA PHE A 169 17.94 3.11 4.67
C PHE A 169 17.66 2.06 3.61
N GLY A 170 18.22 0.87 3.77
CA GLY A 170 18.12 -0.16 2.75
C GLY A 170 18.76 -1.49 3.16
N PRO A 171 18.81 -2.46 2.23
CA PRO A 171 19.42 -3.76 2.48
C PRO A 171 20.86 -3.62 2.99
N SER A 172 21.24 -4.44 3.97
CA SER A 172 22.56 -4.43 4.60
C SER A 172 23.71 -4.42 3.59
N LEU A 173 23.63 -5.23 2.53
CA LEU A 173 24.63 -5.30 1.47
C LEU A 173 24.77 -3.98 0.67
N ALA A 174 23.68 -3.24 0.48
CA ALA A 174 23.73 -1.93 -0.16
C ALA A 174 24.36 -0.90 0.78
N MET A 175 24.04 -0.97 2.08
CA MET A 175 24.57 -0.05 3.09
C MET A 175 26.08 -0.24 3.30
N VAL A 176 26.59 -1.46 3.26
CA VAL A 176 28.05 -1.73 3.29
C VAL A 176 28.81 -0.95 2.20
N LYS A 177 28.19 -0.73 1.03
CA LYS A 177 28.80 0.02 -0.08
C LYS A 177 28.62 1.53 0.03
N ALA A 178 27.64 1.98 0.83
CA ALA A 178 27.21 3.37 0.92
C ALA A 178 27.64 4.05 2.23
N SER A 179 28.20 3.31 3.18
CA SER A 179 28.69 3.81 4.46
C SER A 179 30.15 3.45 4.70
N ALA A 180 30.73 4.04 5.74
CA ALA A 180 31.92 3.52 6.40
C ALA A 180 31.69 2.09 6.92
N PRO A 181 32.76 1.35 7.24
CA PRO A 181 32.64 0.04 7.86
C PRO A 181 31.72 0.08 9.09
N PHE A 182 30.85 -0.92 9.20
CA PHE A 182 29.95 -1.05 10.34
C PHE A 182 30.74 -1.27 11.63
N THR A 183 30.17 -0.82 12.75
CA THR A 183 30.70 -1.16 14.07
C THR A 183 30.60 -2.66 14.32
N ALA A 184 31.34 -3.17 15.32
CA ALA A 184 31.28 -4.59 15.68
C ALA A 184 29.86 -5.03 16.07
N GLU A 185 29.09 -4.14 16.71
CA GLU A 185 27.73 -4.40 17.15
C GLU A 185 26.78 -4.57 15.95
N ILE A 186 26.78 -3.60 15.02
CA ILE A 186 25.96 -3.69 13.79
C ILE A 186 26.40 -4.85 12.91
N SER A 187 27.71 -5.08 12.77
CA SER A 187 28.24 -6.20 11.98
C SER A 187 27.77 -7.55 12.53
N GLY A 188 27.87 -7.74 13.85
CA GLY A 188 27.43 -8.97 14.51
C GLY A 188 25.92 -9.20 14.36
N ALA A 189 25.11 -8.15 14.47
CA ALA A 189 23.66 -8.23 14.25
C ALA A 189 23.32 -8.64 12.81
N VAL A 190 23.94 -8.00 11.83
CA VAL A 190 23.77 -8.32 10.40
C VAL A 190 24.17 -9.77 10.10
N GLU A 191 25.32 -10.23 10.60
CA GLU A 191 25.79 -11.60 10.39
C GLU A 191 24.85 -12.63 11.03
N SER A 192 24.41 -12.38 12.26
CA SER A 192 23.49 -13.27 12.97
C SER A 192 22.14 -13.37 12.25
N ALA A 193 21.58 -12.24 11.81
CA ALA A 193 20.30 -12.18 11.11
C ALA A 193 20.36 -12.85 9.72
N HIS A 194 21.44 -12.63 8.95
CA HIS A 194 21.65 -13.37 7.71
C HIS A 194 21.80 -14.88 7.95
N GLY A 195 22.49 -15.29 9.02
CA GLY A 195 22.60 -16.69 9.43
C GLY A 195 21.24 -17.35 9.73
N ALA A 196 20.27 -16.56 10.20
CA ALA A 196 18.89 -16.99 10.43
C ALA A 196 18.00 -16.94 9.17
N GLY A 197 18.53 -16.47 8.03
CA GLY A 197 17.79 -16.34 6.77
C GLY A 197 16.84 -15.13 6.73
N HIS A 198 17.04 -14.14 7.60
CA HIS A 198 16.22 -12.94 7.65
C HIS A 198 16.66 -11.92 6.60
N THR A 199 15.74 -11.04 6.22
CA THR A 199 16.07 -9.84 5.43
C THR A 199 16.55 -8.76 6.38
N VAL A 200 17.74 -8.20 6.12
CA VAL A 200 18.39 -7.25 7.02
C VAL A 200 18.45 -5.87 6.39
N PHE A 201 17.97 -4.86 7.13
CA PHE A 201 18.04 -3.46 6.75
C PHE A 201 18.94 -2.69 7.70
N VAL A 202 19.66 -1.69 7.17
CA VAL A 202 20.53 -0.82 7.96
C VAL A 202 20.16 0.63 7.70
N LEU A 203 20.09 1.42 8.78
CA LEU A 203 20.04 2.87 8.74
C LEU A 203 21.46 3.42 8.80
N ALA A 204 21.80 4.29 7.85
CA ALA A 204 23.01 5.09 7.90
C ALA A 204 22.70 6.59 7.83
N ILE A 205 23.40 7.38 8.65
CA ILE A 205 23.31 8.85 8.64
C ILE A 205 24.72 9.40 8.39
N ASP A 206 24.85 10.29 7.41
CA ASP A 206 26.13 10.86 6.96
C ASP A 206 27.24 9.81 6.72
N GLY A 207 26.84 8.63 6.24
CA GLY A 207 27.75 7.54 5.92
C GLY A 207 28.20 6.71 7.12
N LEU A 208 27.56 6.82 8.29
CA LEU A 208 27.80 5.96 9.44
C LEU A 208 26.55 5.12 9.73
N ALA A 209 26.70 3.83 10.02
CA ALA A 209 25.58 2.96 10.35
C ALA A 209 25.15 3.15 11.81
N TYR A 210 23.85 3.32 12.04
CA TYR A 210 23.25 3.62 13.35
C TYR A 210 22.25 2.57 13.81
N ALA A 211 21.58 1.88 12.88
CA ALA A 211 20.60 0.87 13.26
C ALA A 211 20.60 -0.31 12.29
N GLU A 212 20.29 -1.49 12.81
CA GLU A 212 20.00 -2.72 12.09
C GLU A 212 18.59 -3.17 12.42
N PHE A 213 17.87 -3.69 11.42
CA PHE A 213 16.56 -4.28 11.56
C PHE A 213 16.53 -5.63 10.83
N SER A 214 16.20 -6.67 11.57
CA SER A 214 16.06 -8.04 11.08
C SER A 214 14.60 -8.39 10.88
N VAL A 215 14.23 -8.77 9.66
CA VAL A 215 12.85 -9.08 9.29
C VAL A 215 12.74 -10.50 8.76
N SER A 216 11.95 -11.33 9.43
CA SER A 216 11.59 -12.66 8.91
C SER A 216 10.44 -12.56 7.91
N HIS A 217 10.34 -13.54 7.01
CA HIS A 217 9.23 -13.67 6.07
C HIS A 217 8.68 -15.10 6.16
N ARG A 218 7.37 -15.23 6.42
CA ARG A 218 6.69 -16.52 6.43
C ARG A 218 5.31 -16.45 5.79
N LEU A 219 4.88 -17.58 5.23
CA LEU A 219 3.50 -17.78 4.79
C LEU A 219 2.68 -18.39 5.91
N GLN A 220 1.64 -17.71 6.37
CA GLN A 220 0.68 -18.24 7.32
C GLN A 220 -0.61 -18.66 6.62
N LEU A 221 -1.10 -19.87 6.92
CA LEU A 221 -2.38 -20.33 6.41
C LEU A 221 -3.52 -19.51 7.03
N ILE A 222 -4.31 -18.85 6.19
CA ILE A 222 -5.59 -18.27 6.59
C ILE A 222 -6.55 -19.45 6.75
N GLY A 223 -7.02 -19.68 7.99
CA GLY A 223 -7.82 -20.84 8.34
C GLY A 223 -9.03 -21.00 7.42
N SER A 224 -9.05 -22.10 6.65
CA SER A 224 -10.31 -22.64 6.10
C SER A 224 -11.19 -22.97 7.31
N GLY A 225 -12.31 -22.28 7.46
CA GLY A 225 -13.18 -22.34 8.64
C GLY A 225 -13.86 -23.69 8.87
N ASP A 226 -13.10 -24.73 9.19
CA ASP A 226 -13.61 -25.91 9.88
C ASP A 226 -13.17 -25.82 11.35
N ARG A 227 -14.10 -25.32 12.17
CA ARG A 227 -14.11 -25.64 13.60
C ARG A 227 -14.57 -27.09 13.71
N ILE A 228 -13.73 -27.91 14.34
CA ILE A 228 -14.07 -29.28 14.78
C ILE A 228 -15.32 -29.28 15.66
#